data_AF-A0A1V3TRX5-F1
#
_entry.id   AF-A0A1V3TRX5-F1
#
_cell.length_a   1.000
_cell.length_b   1.000
_cell.length_c   1.000
_cell.angle_alpha   90.00
_cell.angle_beta   90.00
_cell.angle_gamma   90.00
#
_symmetry.space_group_name_H-M   'P 1'
#
loop_
_entity.id
_entity.type
_entity.pdbx_description
1 polymer ?
#
loop_
_entity_poly.entity_id
_entity_poly.type
_entity_poly.pdbx_seq_one_letter_code
_entity_poly.pdbx_strand_id
1 'polypeptide(L)' 'MKNHIRKYREQLKLTQHELGKQLGVTQATIGLYERGLREPNFEMTKKLATALQCSPADLFPVLAE' A
#
# COMPACT_ATOMS: atom_id res chain seq x y z
N MET A 1 -8.84 1.54 -8.01
CA MET A 1 -8.79 2.90 -7.39
C MET A 1 -7.40 3.55 -7.51
N LYS A 2 -7.32 4.89 -7.65
CA LYS A 2 -6.07 5.65 -7.58
C LYS A 2 -5.50 5.56 -6.15
N ASN A 3 -4.25 5.15 -6.00
CA ASN A 3 -3.57 5.05 -4.71
C ASN A 3 -2.12 5.53 -4.81
N HIS A 4 -1.48 5.75 -3.66
CA HIS A 4 -0.10 6.24 -3.56
C HIS A 4 0.87 5.20 -2.97
N ILE A 5 0.50 3.91 -2.93
CA ILE A 5 1.31 2.85 -2.32
C ILE A 5 2.73 2.84 -2.89
N ARG A 6 2.84 2.84 -4.22
CA ARG A 6 4.14 2.84 -4.92
C ARG A 6 5.01 4.02 -4.52
N LYS A 7 4.42 5.22 -4.44
CA LYS A 7 5.11 6.47 -4.10
C LYS A 7 5.76 6.36 -2.71
N TYR A 8 4.99 5.97 -1.69
CA TYR A 8 5.52 5.86 -0.33
C TYR A 8 6.50 4.70 -0.19
N ARG A 9 6.26 3.58 -0.87
CA ARG A 9 7.19 2.44 -0.88
C ARG A 9 8.56 2.86 -1.42
N GLU A 10 8.59 3.58 -2.54
CA GLU A 10 9.83 4.04 -3.17
C GLU A 10 10.54 5.13 -2.34
N GLN A 11 9.80 6.01 -1.66
CA GLN A 11 10.38 6.97 -0.70
C GLN A 11 11.13 6.27 0.45
N LEU A 12 10.61 5.13 0.91
CA LEU A 12 11.27 4.30 1.92
C LEU A 12 12.32 3.33 1.35
N LYS A 13 12.60 3.40 0.04
CA LYS A 13 13.54 2.50 -0.67
C LYS A 13 13.22 1.01 -0.52
N LEU A 14 11.94 0.67 -0.31
CA LEU A 14 11.48 -0.71 -0.20
C LEU A 14 11.19 -1.28 -1.59
N THR A 15 11.49 -2.54 -1.80
CA THR A 15 10.95 -3.34 -2.92
C THR A 15 9.53 -3.82 -2.62
N GLN A 16 8.78 -4.21 -3.65
CA GLN A 16 7.46 -4.82 -3.44
C GLN A 16 7.55 -6.14 -2.65
N HIS A 17 8.66 -6.87 -2.77
CA HIS A 17 8.91 -8.08 -2.01
C HIS A 17 9.11 -7.80 -0.52
N GLU A 18 9.92 -6.79 -0.18
CA GLU A 18 10.15 -6.40 1.22
C GLU A 18 8.87 -5.88 1.88
N LEU A 19 8.09 -5.04 1.18
CA LEU A 19 6.79 -4.58 1.67
C LEU A 19 5.81 -5.75 1.86
N GLY A 20 5.77 -6.69 0.92
CA GLY A 20 4.96 -7.90 1.03
C GLY A 20 5.35 -8.73 2.25
N LYS A 21 6.66 -8.95 2.46
CA LYS A 21 7.19 -9.67 3.62
C LYS A 21 6.81 -9.00 4.95
N GLN A 22 6.88 -7.68 5.04
CA GLN A 22 6.47 -6.94 6.24
C GLN A 22 4.96 -7.07 6.53
N LEU A 23 4.13 -7.10 5.48
CA LEU A 23 2.68 -7.15 5.59
C LEU A 23 2.10 -8.57 5.61
N GLY A 24 2.94 -9.60 5.47
CA GLY A 24 2.51 -10.99 5.40
C GLY A 24 1.75 -11.34 4.12
N VAL A 25 2.07 -10.67 2.99
CA VAL A 25 1.48 -10.93 1.68
C VAL A 25 2.55 -11.16 0.61
N THR A 26 2.15 -11.71 -0.53
CA THR A 26 3.08 -11.93 -1.64
C THR A 26 3.49 -10.62 -2.32
N GLN A 27 4.66 -10.60 -2.96
CA GLN A 27 5.09 -9.50 -3.82
C GLN A 27 4.05 -9.18 -4.91
N ALA A 28 3.45 -10.22 -5.50
CA ALA A 28 2.40 -10.08 -6.51
C ALA A 28 1.16 -9.35 -5.95
N THR A 29 0.78 -9.62 -4.69
CA THR A 29 -0.30 -8.91 -4.02
C THR A 29 -0.02 -7.42 -3.91
N ILE A 30 1.19 -7.02 -3.55
CA ILE A 30 1.59 -5.60 -3.55
C ILE A 30 1.50 -5.00 -4.95
N GLY A 31 1.98 -5.70 -5.97
CA GLY A 31 1.88 -5.25 -7.36
C GLY A 31 0.44 -5.11 -7.88
N LEU A 32 -0.51 -5.90 -7.36
CA LEU A 32 -1.93 -5.74 -7.65
C LEU A 32 -2.53 -4.51 -6.95
N TYR A 33 -2.14 -4.26 -5.69
CA TYR A 33 -2.55 -3.06 -4.96
C TYR A 33 -2.03 -1.79 -5.62
N GLU A 34 -0.74 -1.72 -5.96
CA GLU A 34 -0.14 -0.54 -6.59
C GLU A 34 -0.77 -0.20 -7.95
N ARG A 35 -1.19 -1.21 -8.72
CA ARG A 35 -1.89 -1.01 -10.00
C ARG A 35 -3.40 -0.78 -9.83
N GLY A 36 -3.92 -0.86 -8.61
CA GLY A 36 -5.35 -0.73 -8.33
C GLY A 36 -6.20 -1.86 -8.92
N LEU A 37 -5.59 -3.00 -9.27
CA LEU A 37 -6.26 -4.21 -9.77
C LEU A 37 -6.88 -5.05 -8.66
N ARG A 38 -6.43 -4.83 -7.42
CA ARG A 38 -7.02 -5.39 -6.21
C ARG A 38 -7.05 -4.28 -5.17
N GLU A 39 -8.09 -4.27 -4.36
CA GLU A 39 -8.20 -3.33 -3.25
C GLU A 39 -7.86 -4.04 -1.93
N PRO A 40 -7.02 -3.44 -1.07
CA PRO A 40 -6.83 -3.94 0.29
C PRO A 40 -8.11 -3.71 1.10
N ASN A 41 -8.41 -4.62 2.02
CA ASN A 41 -9.47 -4.39 2.99
C ASN A 41 -9.04 -3.35 4.03
N PHE A 42 -9.97 -2.91 4.88
CA PHE A 42 -9.71 -1.88 5.88
C PHE A 42 -8.51 -2.18 6.80
N GLU A 43 -8.37 -3.43 7.25
CA GLU A 43 -7.26 -3.83 8.11
C GLU A 43 -5.92 -3.74 7.35
N MET A 44 -5.86 -4.23 6.11
CA MET A 44 -4.67 -4.15 5.27
C MET A 44 -4.32 -2.71 4.91
N THR A 45 -5.32 -1.85 4.69
CA THR A 45 -5.12 -0.41 4.49
C THR A 45 -4.43 0.24 5.68
N LYS A 46 -4.85 -0.10 6.92
CA LYS A 46 -4.16 0.37 8.12
C LYS A 46 -2.72 -0.16 8.20
N LYS A 47 -2.50 -1.45 7.94
CA LYS A 47 -1.16 -2.05 7.95
C LYS A 47 -0.24 -1.40 6.91
N LEU A 48 -0.75 -1.15 5.70
CA LEU A 48 -0.04 -0.43 4.65
C LEU A 48 0.35 0.98 5.10
N ALA A 49 -0.60 1.75 5.64
CA ALA A 49 -0.34 3.11 6.12
C ALA A 49 0.76 3.12 7.20
N THR A 50 0.70 2.20 8.17
CA THR A 50 1.74 2.04 9.20
C THR A 50 3.10 1.65 8.59
N ALA A 51 3.15 0.63 7.72
CA ALA A 51 4.39 0.17 7.10
C ALA A 51 5.03 1.23 6.20
N LEU A 52 4.20 2.08 5.60
CA LEU A 52 4.59 3.16 4.69
C LEU A 52 4.75 4.52 5.38
N GLN A 53 4.63 4.57 6.71
CA GLN A 53 4.81 5.78 7.53
C GLN A 53 3.96 6.97 7.04
N CYS A 54 2.71 6.70 6.66
CA CYS A 54 1.76 7.71 6.18
C CYS A 54 0.36 7.46 6.79
N SER A 55 -0.58 8.37 6.53
CA SER A 55 -1.97 8.14 6.91
C SER A 55 -2.72 7.33 5.83
N PRO A 56 -3.81 6.61 6.18
CA PRO A 56 -4.68 5.97 5.18
C PRO A 56 -5.23 6.94 4.13
N ALA A 57 -5.48 8.21 4.50
CA ALA A 57 -5.97 9.25 3.60
C ALA A 57 -4.90 9.66 2.57
N ASP A 58 -3.63 9.74 2.97
CA ASP A 58 -2.53 10.00 2.05
C ASP A 58 -2.35 8.86 1.03
N LEU A 59 -2.59 7.63 1.49
CA LEU A 59 -2.42 6.42 0.69
C LEU A 59 -3.57 6.21 -0.31
N PHE A 60 -4.79 6.57 0.10
CA PHE A 60 -6.04 6.43 -0.64
C PHE A 60 -6.87 7.72 -0.57
N PRO A 61 -6.51 8.76 -1.36
CA PRO A 61 -7.14 10.08 -1.26
C PRO A 61 -8.63 10.09 -1.63
N VAL A 62 -9.11 9.09 -2.36
CA VAL A 62 -10.52 8.97 -2.79
C VAL A 62 -11.44 8.49 -1.65
N LEU A 63 -10.90 8.19 -0.46
CA LEU A 63 -11.70 7.92 0.75
C LEU A 63 -12.09 9.21 1.50
N ALA A 64 -11.64 10.38 1.04
CA ALA A 64 -11.85 11.66 1.69
C ALA A 64 -12.98 12.51 1.05
N GLU A 65 -13.73 11.97 0.09
CA GLU A 65 -14.90 12.60 -0.55
C GLU A 65 -16.18 11.80 -0.31
#